data_AF-A0A7V9N7N6-F1
#
_entry.id   AF-A0A7V9N7N6-F1
#
_cell.length_a   1.000
_cell.length_b   1.000
_cell.length_c   1.000
_cell.angle_alpha   90.00
_cell.angle_beta   90.00
_cell.angle_gamma   90.00
#
_symmetry.space_group_name_H-M   'P 1'
#
loop_
_entity.id
_entity.type
_entity.pdbx_description
1 polymer ?
#
loop_
_entity_poly.entity_id
_entity_poly.type
_entity_poly.pdbx_seq_one_letter_code
_entity_poly.pdbx_strand_id
1 'polypeptide(L)'
;VFCPNESEPSSDKTRTDITPRLIYDVDIEAVESCNVLICQVSEDSGTNWESGYMDCLSRHVDPARYYGVIGLATDIRLRTPPHPDRHGVENQAMYINALVVGGLQGSLGIYLDENAMIARLEEIRREREGG
;
A
#
# COMPACT_ATOMS: atom_id res chain seq x y z
N VAL A 1 0.92 14.82 2.32
CA VAL A 1 0.84 13.57 1.54
C VAL A 1 1.99 13.61 0.55
N PHE A 2 2.85 12.60 0.55
CA PHE A 2 3.94 12.45 -0.42
C PHE A 2 3.44 11.53 -1.55
N CYS A 3 3.69 11.91 -2.81
CA CYS A 3 3.35 11.11 -3.98
C CYS A 3 4.61 10.97 -4.86
N PRO A 4 5.20 9.78 -5.00
CA PRO A 4 6.48 9.60 -5.69
C PRO A 4 6.55 10.24 -7.08
N ASN A 5 5.50 10.04 -7.88
CA ASN A 5 5.41 10.57 -9.25
C ASN A 5 5.37 12.11 -9.34
N GLU A 6 5.01 12.79 -8.25
CA GLU A 6 4.91 14.25 -8.21
C GLU A 6 6.06 14.90 -7.43
N SER A 7 6.81 14.11 -6.66
CA SER A 7 7.72 14.60 -5.63
C SER A 7 9.20 14.40 -5.97
N GLU A 8 9.55 13.41 -6.81
CA GLU A 8 10.95 12.99 -6.93
C GLU A 8 11.58 13.12 -8.34
N PRO A 9 12.71 13.85 -8.46
CA PRO A 9 13.53 13.88 -9.68
C PRO A 9 14.13 12.51 -10.05
N SER A 10 14.18 11.56 -9.12
CA SER A 10 14.62 10.17 -9.35
C SER A 10 13.62 9.36 -10.18
N SER A 11 12.42 9.90 -10.45
CA SER A 11 11.45 9.31 -11.37
C SER A 11 11.62 9.78 -12.83
N ASP A 12 12.58 10.68 -13.10
CA ASP A 12 12.87 11.18 -14.44
C ASP A 12 13.56 10.12 -15.31
N LYS A 13 12.80 9.53 -16.23
CA LYS A 13 13.26 8.49 -17.17
C LYS A 13 14.29 8.97 -18.19
N THR A 14 14.58 10.27 -18.27
CA THR A 14 15.59 10.84 -19.16
C THR A 14 16.99 10.84 -18.53
N ARG A 15 17.09 10.65 -17.22
CA ARG A 15 18.36 10.58 -16.50
C ARG A 15 18.98 9.19 -16.59
N THR A 16 20.30 9.17 -16.71
CA THR A 16 21.10 7.94 -16.87
C THR A 16 21.93 7.59 -15.64
N ASP A 17 21.96 8.48 -14.64
CA ASP A 17 22.65 8.30 -13.37
C ASP A 17 21.76 7.69 -12.28
N ILE A 18 20.48 7.46 -12.57
CA ILE A 18 19.54 6.80 -11.67
C ILE A 18 19.83 5.29 -11.66
N THR A 19 20.17 4.78 -10.48
CA THR A 19 20.42 3.36 -10.25
C THR A 19 19.31 2.76 -9.38
N PRO A 20 19.06 1.44 -9.42
CA PRO A 20 18.10 0.80 -8.52
C PRO A 20 18.38 1.04 -7.04
N ARG A 21 19.66 1.18 -6.66
CA ARG A 21 20.05 1.49 -5.28
C ARG A 21 19.62 2.90 -4.88
N LEU A 22 19.81 3.89 -5.76
CA LEU A 22 19.36 5.26 -5.52
C LEU A 22 17.83 5.32 -5.37
N ILE A 23 17.09 4.62 -6.23
CA ILE A 23 15.62 4.54 -6.13
C ILE A 23 15.21 3.96 -4.78
N TYR A 24 15.79 2.82 -4.38
CA TYR A 24 15.53 2.21 -3.09
C TYR A 24 15.79 3.18 -1.92
N ASP A 25 16.94 3.86 -1.91
CA ASP A 25 17.30 4.76 -0.82
C ASP A 25 16.31 5.94 -0.72
N VAL A 26 15.89 6.51 -1.85
CA VAL A 26 14.90 7.59 -1.90
C VAL A 26 13.51 7.12 -1.47
N ASP A 27 13.03 6.00 -2.00
CA ASP A 27 11.67 5.51 -1.72
C ASP A 27 11.53 5.11 -0.25
N ILE A 28 12.55 4.45 0.34
CA ILE A 28 12.53 4.10 1.77
C ILE A 28 12.60 5.33 2.66
N GLU A 29 13.41 6.35 2.32
CA GLU A 29 13.43 7.61 3.06
C GLU A 29 12.04 8.28 3.05
N ALA A 30 11.36 8.27 1.91
CA ALA A 30 10.00 8.78 1.80
C ALA A 30 9.01 7.98 2.66
N VAL A 31 9.08 6.65 2.65
CA VAL A 31 8.26 5.78 3.51
C VAL A 31 8.50 6.07 5.00
N GLU A 32 9.75 6.24 5.42
CA GLU A 32 10.13 6.52 6.82
C GLU A 32 9.72 7.92 7.29
N SER A 33 9.57 8.87 6.35
CA SER A 33 9.08 10.21 6.62
C SER A 33 7.56 10.26 6.88
N CYS A 34 6.83 9.21 6.49
CA CYS A 34 5.38 9.12 6.61
C CYS A 34 4.94 8.33 7.86
N ASN A 35 3.76 8.64 8.39
CA ASN A 35 3.12 7.86 9.45
C ASN A 35 2.18 6.77 8.91
N VAL A 36 1.66 6.95 7.68
CA VAL A 36 0.76 6.03 7.00
C VAL A 36 1.25 5.83 5.57
N LEU A 37 1.25 4.59 5.09
CA LEU A 37 1.39 4.28 3.66
C LEU A 37 0.01 4.03 3.07
N ILE A 38 -0.33 4.76 2.00
CA ILE A 38 -1.55 4.54 1.20
C ILE A 38 -1.11 3.84 -0.08
N CYS A 39 -1.71 2.68 -0.38
CA CYS A 39 -1.36 1.94 -1.58
C CYS A 39 -2.57 1.48 -2.39
N GLN A 40 -2.37 1.41 -3.71
CA GLN A 40 -3.28 0.66 -4.57
C GLN A 40 -2.99 -0.83 -4.41
N VAL A 41 -3.98 -1.60 -3.97
CA VAL A 41 -3.81 -3.04 -3.81
C VAL A 41 -3.67 -3.68 -5.19
N SER A 42 -2.48 -4.21 -5.46
CA SER A 42 -2.10 -4.81 -6.73
C SER A 42 -0.96 -5.81 -6.55
N GLU A 43 -0.55 -6.48 -7.63
CA GLU A 43 0.61 -7.38 -7.63
C GLU A 43 1.93 -6.62 -7.90
N ASP A 44 1.96 -5.30 -7.71
CA ASP A 44 3.18 -4.52 -7.83
C ASP A 44 4.17 -4.87 -6.70
N SER A 45 5.34 -5.38 -7.09
CA SER A 45 6.34 -5.83 -6.13
C SER A 45 6.96 -4.69 -5.32
N GLY A 46 7.05 -3.47 -5.89
CA GLY A 46 7.56 -2.30 -5.18
C GLY A 46 6.62 -1.89 -4.04
N THR A 47 5.35 -1.69 -4.37
CA THR A 47 4.27 -1.40 -3.42
C THR A 47 4.18 -2.46 -2.31
N ASN A 48 4.31 -3.74 -2.67
CA ASN A 48 4.27 -4.84 -1.71
C ASN A 48 5.49 -4.83 -0.77
N TRP A 49 6.67 -4.47 -1.28
CA TRP A 49 7.88 -4.30 -0.48
C TRP A 49 7.74 -3.16 0.53
N GLU A 50 7.29 -2.00 0.07
CA GLU A 50 7.04 -0.81 0.91
C GLU A 50 5.97 -1.07 1.97
N SER A 51 4.91 -1.79 1.59
CA SER A 51 3.84 -2.18 2.51
C SER A 51 4.35 -3.11 3.61
N GLY A 52 5.17 -4.11 3.26
CA GLY A 52 5.81 -4.97 4.25
C GLY A 52 6.78 -4.20 5.16
N TYR A 53 7.51 -3.24 4.61
CA TYR A 53 8.41 -2.38 5.38
C TYR A 53 7.65 -1.51 6.39
N MET A 54 6.60 -0.81 5.96
CA MET A 54 5.75 0.00 6.83
C MET A 54 4.99 -0.84 7.87
N ASP A 55 4.56 -2.06 7.53
CA ASP A 55 3.98 -2.99 8.52
C ASP A 55 5.00 -3.35 9.61
N CYS A 56 6.26 -3.60 9.25
CA CYS A 56 7.33 -3.82 10.23
C CYS A 56 7.57 -2.59 11.11
N LEU A 57 7.66 -1.39 10.51
CA LEU A 57 7.84 -0.13 11.25
C LEU A 57 6.71 0.10 12.27
N SER A 58 5.47 -0.09 11.85
CA SER A 58 4.27 0.14 12.67
C SER A 58 4.02 -0.91 13.75
N ARG A 59 4.49 -2.15 13.58
CA ARG A 59 4.30 -3.21 14.59
C ARG A 59 5.46 -3.38 15.54
N HIS A 60 6.69 -3.21 15.04
CA HIS A 60 7.88 -3.71 15.71
C HIS A 60 8.93 -2.64 16.02
N VAL A 61 8.88 -1.47 15.36
CA VAL A 61 9.89 -0.43 15.54
C VAL A 61 9.36 0.72 16.38
N ASP A 62 8.34 1.44 15.91
CA ASP A 62 7.73 2.54 16.66
C ASP A 62 6.24 2.68 16.31
N PRO A 63 5.35 1.92 16.99
CA PRO A 63 3.91 1.96 16.76
C PRO A 63 3.22 3.29 17.14
N ALA A 64 3.94 4.18 17.85
CA ALA A 64 3.42 5.51 18.18
C ALA A 64 3.64 6.47 17.02
N ARG A 65 4.76 6.35 16.31
CA ARG A 65 5.06 7.12 15.10
C ARG A 65 4.38 6.54 13.85
N TYR A 66 4.50 5.24 13.61
CA TYR A 66 4.04 4.61 12.39
C TYR A 66 2.70 3.92 12.62
N TYR A 67 1.67 4.37 11.92
CA TYR A 67 0.29 3.92 12.13
C TYR A 67 -0.02 2.66 11.33
N GLY A 68 0.57 2.50 10.15
CA GLY A 68 0.44 1.30 9.33
C GLY A 68 0.15 1.57 7.85
N VAL A 69 -0.46 0.58 7.19
CA VAL A 69 -0.73 0.57 5.75
C VAL A 69 -2.23 0.46 5.50
N ILE A 70 -2.75 1.30 4.60
CA ILE A 70 -4.13 1.26 4.13
C ILE A 70 -4.18 1.03 2.62
N GLY A 71 -4.99 0.07 2.20
CA GLY A 71 -5.10 -0.33 0.80
C GLY A 71 -6.39 0.14 0.13
N LEU A 72 -6.30 0.60 -1.12
CA LEU A 72 -7.42 0.85 -2.02
C LEU A 72 -7.46 -0.22 -3.12
N ALA A 73 -8.58 -0.94 -3.23
CA ALA A 73 -8.77 -2.06 -4.12
C ALA A 73 -10.00 -1.84 -5.02
N THR A 74 -9.81 -1.13 -6.13
CA THR A 74 -10.90 -0.67 -7.02
C THR A 74 -11.21 -1.61 -8.17
N ASP A 75 -10.43 -2.69 -8.37
CA ASP A 75 -10.69 -3.63 -9.46
C ASP A 75 -12.02 -4.37 -9.24
N ILE A 76 -12.95 -4.21 -10.18
CA ILE A 76 -14.30 -4.79 -10.11
C ILE A 76 -14.28 -6.33 -10.00
N ARG A 77 -13.22 -6.99 -10.49
CA ARG A 77 -13.09 -8.45 -10.44
C ARG A 77 -12.89 -8.96 -9.01
N LEU A 78 -12.46 -8.13 -8.07
CA LEU A 78 -12.40 -8.48 -6.65
C LEU A 78 -13.80 -8.64 -6.02
N ARG A 79 -14.85 -8.14 -6.69
CA ARG A 79 -16.25 -8.36 -6.31
C ARG A 79 -16.87 -9.57 -7.00
N THR A 80 -16.18 -10.19 -7.96
CA THR A 80 -16.71 -11.32 -8.72
C THR A 80 -16.51 -12.60 -7.93
N PRO A 81 -17.58 -13.34 -7.60
CA PRO A 81 -17.43 -14.67 -7.01
C PRO A 81 -16.68 -15.60 -7.99
N PRO A 82 -15.66 -16.34 -7.55
CA PRO A 82 -14.96 -17.28 -8.41
C PRO A 82 -15.90 -18.38 -8.88
N HIS A 83 -15.85 -18.73 -10.16
CA HIS A 83 -16.60 -19.87 -10.67
C HIS A 83 -15.97 -21.17 -10.15
N PRO A 84 -16.71 -22.07 -9.46
CA PRO A 84 -16.11 -23.21 -8.77
C PRO A 84 -15.41 -24.21 -9.71
N ASP A 85 -15.95 -24.39 -10.92
CA ASP A 85 -15.39 -25.33 -11.90
C ASP A 85 -14.35 -24.72 -12.87
N ARG A 86 -14.02 -23.42 -12.73
CA ARG A 86 -13.02 -22.76 -13.60
C ARG A 86 -11.76 -22.43 -12.82
N HIS A 87 -10.62 -22.47 -13.50
CA HIS A 87 -9.31 -22.32 -12.89
C HIS A 87 -8.36 -21.51 -13.77
N GLY A 88 -7.30 -20.98 -13.16
CA GLY A 88 -6.29 -20.18 -13.84
C GLY A 88 -6.91 -19.01 -14.60
N VAL A 89 -6.52 -18.86 -15.87
CA VAL A 89 -6.97 -17.76 -16.74
C VAL A 89 -8.45 -17.86 -17.14
N GLU A 90 -9.10 -19.02 -16.95
CA GLU A 90 -10.51 -19.21 -17.29
C GLU A 90 -11.45 -18.74 -16.16
N ASN A 91 -10.92 -18.39 -14.99
CA ASN A 91 -11.67 -17.82 -13.88
C ASN A 91 -11.49 -16.29 -13.87
N GLN A 92 -12.59 -15.55 -13.98
CA GLN A 92 -12.57 -14.09 -14.04
C GLN A 92 -12.22 -13.44 -12.69
N ALA A 93 -12.45 -14.13 -11.57
CA ALA A 93 -12.17 -13.58 -10.25
C ALA A 93 -10.68 -13.28 -10.12
N MET A 94 -10.37 -12.05 -9.72
CA MET A 94 -8.99 -11.62 -9.53
C MET A 94 -8.42 -12.22 -8.25
N TYR A 95 -7.20 -12.75 -8.36
CA TYR A 95 -6.41 -13.18 -7.21
C TYR A 95 -5.41 -12.09 -6.84
N ILE A 96 -5.28 -11.84 -5.54
CA ILE A 96 -4.20 -11.06 -4.95
C ILE A 96 -3.49 -11.97 -3.93
N ASN A 97 -2.18 -11.83 -3.83
CA ASN A 97 -1.37 -12.58 -2.89
C ASN A 97 -1.95 -12.54 -1.46
N ALA A 98 -2.27 -13.71 -0.90
CA ALA A 98 -2.94 -13.83 0.39
C ALA A 98 -2.10 -13.30 1.58
N LEU A 99 -0.76 -13.31 1.48
CA LEU A 99 0.10 -12.71 2.50
C LEU A 99 -0.06 -11.19 2.53
N VAL A 100 -0.08 -10.56 1.36
CA VAL A 100 -0.29 -9.12 1.21
C VAL A 100 -1.68 -8.75 1.73
N VAL A 101 -2.72 -9.47 1.29
CA VAL A 101 -4.11 -9.22 1.74
C VAL A 101 -4.22 -9.36 3.25
N GLY A 102 -3.68 -10.44 3.83
CA GLY A 102 -3.71 -10.67 5.27
C GLY A 102 -2.94 -9.61 6.06
N GLY A 103 -1.79 -9.16 5.55
CA GLY A 103 -1.00 -8.09 6.14
C GLY A 103 -1.75 -6.76 6.19
N LEU A 104 -2.34 -6.35 5.06
CA LEU A 104 -3.14 -5.14 4.96
C LEU A 104 -4.39 -5.20 5.85
N GLN A 105 -5.10 -6.34 5.87
CA GLN A 105 -6.25 -6.57 6.77
C GLN A 105 -5.86 -6.48 8.25
N GLY A 106 -4.67 -6.97 8.60
CA GLY A 106 -4.12 -6.88 9.94
C GLY A 106 -3.51 -5.51 10.28
N SER A 107 -3.44 -4.58 9.32
CA SER A 107 -2.91 -3.23 9.49
C SER A 107 -4.07 -2.22 9.58
N LEU A 108 -4.21 -1.27 8.64
CA LEU A 108 -5.32 -0.30 8.64
C LEU A 108 -6.50 -0.71 7.77
N GLY A 109 -6.39 -1.81 7.02
CA GLY A 109 -7.48 -2.40 6.24
C GLY A 109 -7.37 -2.18 4.73
N ILE A 110 -8.34 -2.76 4.00
CA ILE A 110 -8.50 -2.67 2.54
C ILE A 110 -9.89 -2.16 2.23
N TYR A 111 -9.99 -1.18 1.34
CA TYR A 111 -11.23 -0.50 0.98
C TYR A 111 -11.49 -0.59 -0.52
N LEU A 112 -12.76 -0.73 -0.91
CA LEU A 112 -13.15 -0.89 -2.31
C LEU A 112 -13.58 0.43 -2.99
N ASP A 113 -13.54 1.53 -2.23
CA ASP A 113 -13.84 2.89 -2.69
C ASP A 113 -13.09 3.91 -1.83
N GLU A 114 -12.85 5.08 -2.42
CA GLU A 114 -12.05 6.15 -1.83
C GLU A 114 -12.73 6.76 -0.60
N ASN A 115 -14.06 6.92 -0.61
CA ASN A 115 -14.79 7.55 0.49
C ASN A 115 -14.66 6.75 1.78
N ALA A 116 -14.81 5.43 1.71
CA ALA A 116 -14.64 4.54 2.84
C ALA A 116 -13.20 4.56 3.38
N MET A 117 -12.21 4.60 2.49
CA MET A 117 -10.80 4.70 2.87
C MET A 117 -10.49 6.04 3.57
N ILE A 118 -10.98 7.16 3.02
CA ILE A 118 -10.80 8.50 3.59
C ILE A 118 -11.46 8.58 4.97
N ALA A 119 -12.68 8.05 5.12
CA ALA A 119 -13.35 8.01 6.42
C ALA A 119 -12.51 7.27 7.47
N ARG A 120 -11.87 6.14 7.10
CA ARG A 120 -10.96 5.44 8.01
C ARG A 120 -9.72 6.26 8.35
N LEU A 121 -9.11 6.95 7.38
CA LEU A 121 -7.96 7.82 7.63
C LEU A 121 -8.30 8.93 8.64
N GLU A 122 -9.48 9.53 8.53
CA GLU A 122 -9.96 10.52 9.49
C GLU A 122 -10.17 9.94 10.89
N GLU A 123 -10.69 8.71 11.00
CA GLU A 123 -10.80 7.99 12.27
C GLU A 123 -9.44 7.75 12.91
N ILE A 124 -8.49 7.22 12.15
CA ILE A 124 -7.11 6.98 12.62
C ILE A 124 -6.48 8.27 13.13
N ARG A 125 -6.68 9.38 12.39
CA ARG A 125 -6.19 10.68 12.81
C ARG A 125 -6.76 11.09 14.17
N ARG A 126 -8.06 10.91 14.39
CA ARG A 126 -8.70 11.18 15.70
C ARG A 126 -8.15 10.26 16.79
N GLU A 127 -7.97 8.97 16.51
CA GLU A 127 -7.45 7.98 17.45
C GLU A 127 -6.00 8.26 17.87
N ARG A 128 -5.16 8.76 16.95
CA ARG A 128 -3.71 8.90 17.15
C ARG A 128 -3.24 10.31 17.50
N GLU A 129 -3.94 11.35 17.01
CA GLU A 129 -3.52 12.75 17.15
C GLU A 129 -4.46 13.59 18.03
N GLY A 130 -5.65 13.09 18.36
CA GLY A 130 -6.71 13.84 19.05
C GLY A 130 -6.54 13.98 20.58
N GLY A 131 -5.31 13.90 21.09
CA GLY A 131 -4.97 14.09 22.51
C GLY A 131 -4.90 15.56 22.92
#